data_AF-A0A945DX68-F1
#
_entry.id   AF-A0A945DX68-F1
#
_cell.length_a   1.000
_cell.length_b   1.000
_cell.length_c   1.000
_cell.angle_alpha   90.00
_cell.angle_beta   90.00
_cell.angle_gamma   90.00
#
_symmetry.space_group_name_H-M   'P 1'
#
loop_
_entity.id
_entity.type
_entity.pdbx_description
1 polymer ?
#
loop_
_entity_poly.entity_id
_entity_poly.type
_entity_poly.pdbx_seq_one_letter_code
_entity_poly.pdbx_strand_id
1 'polypeptide(L)'
;MMTMLLILGPFVFVWAVAGLFYALGRRRSRQLRLDEITFARSVRQRWSPSIFSRPRTWLAVRSRNPEDVARSMGLGELHPCACAEAMADADADAERLFVSPSVNGWVVVTGRQLPGPGEDIDACYRFLANMSERLGHVQYFHRNPALGHHAWAKLIDRQVTRAYAWTGETTWSQGKPTLAEEKTGMRCFDYLEDGEDGSYQQWETVGANVDRLPVLASIWSVDPVVFEDPAMRMKPGWVGRLAKCHR
;
A
#
# COMPACT_ATOMS: atom_id res chain seq x y z
N MET A 1 -51.92 7.91 14.50
CA MET A 1 -50.72 8.69 14.86
C MET A 1 -49.68 7.89 15.66
N MET A 2 -50.07 7.04 16.62
CA MET A 2 -49.12 6.31 17.47
C MET A 2 -48.28 5.23 16.74
N THR A 3 -48.80 4.66 15.66
CA THR A 3 -48.10 3.62 14.87
C THR A 3 -47.03 4.14 13.91
N MET A 4 -47.16 5.36 13.39
CA MET A 4 -46.10 5.96 12.54
C MET A 4 -44.83 6.30 13.34
N LEU A 5 -44.98 6.74 14.59
CA LEU A 5 -43.84 7.05 15.48
C LEU A 5 -43.02 5.81 15.84
N LEU A 6 -43.66 4.65 15.98
CA LEU A 6 -43.00 3.38 16.30
C LEU A 6 -42.17 2.80 15.14
N ILE A 7 -42.50 3.14 13.89
CA ILE A 7 -41.78 2.67 12.70
C ILE A 7 -40.70 3.68 12.27
N LEU A 8 -40.93 4.98 12.47
CA LEU A 8 -39.94 6.02 12.12
C LEU A 8 -38.74 6.03 13.07
N GLY A 9 -38.96 5.78 14.36
CA GLY A 9 -37.92 5.76 15.40
C GLY A 9 -36.71 4.88 15.08
N PRO A 10 -36.89 3.58 14.77
CA PRO A 10 -35.78 2.69 14.42
C PRO A 10 -35.11 3.07 13.10
N PHE A 11 -35.86 3.63 12.13
CA PHE A 11 -35.28 4.08 10.86
C PHE A 11 -34.33 5.27 11.07
N VAL A 12 -34.75 6.26 11.86
CA VAL A 12 -33.92 7.42 12.22
C VAL A 12 -32.68 6.97 13.01
N PHE A 13 -32.83 5.99 13.90
CA PHE A 13 -31.71 5.44 14.66
C PHE A 13 -30.67 4.75 13.77
N VAL A 14 -31.09 3.93 12.80
CA VAL A 14 -30.18 3.28 11.84
C VAL A 14 -29.43 4.33 11.01
N TRP A 15 -30.11 5.36 10.51
CA TRP A 15 -29.47 6.45 9.76
C TRP A 15 -28.51 7.28 10.62
N ALA A 16 -28.83 7.51 11.90
CA ALA A 16 -27.93 8.19 12.83
C ALA A 16 -26.66 7.38 13.10
N VAL A 17 -26.78 6.06 13.29
CA VAL A 17 -25.64 5.16 13.45
C VAL A 17 -24.79 5.10 12.18
N ALA A 18 -25.42 4.95 11.01
CA ALA A 18 -24.71 4.95 9.72
C ALA A 18 -23.98 6.28 9.47
N GLY A 19 -24.63 7.41 9.77
CA GLY A 19 -24.03 8.74 9.69
C GLY A 19 -22.85 8.92 10.64
N LEU A 20 -22.93 8.36 11.85
CA LEU A 20 -21.83 8.38 12.83
C LEU A 20 -20.64 7.55 12.33
N PHE A 21 -20.85 6.33 11.85
CA PHE A 21 -19.79 5.50 11.27
C PHE A 21 -19.14 6.17 10.05
N TYR A 22 -19.95 6.77 9.16
CA TYR A 22 -19.45 7.54 8.02
C TYR A 22 -18.62 8.76 8.46
N ALA A 23 -19.07 9.50 9.47
CA ALA A 23 -18.35 10.65 10.00
C ALA A 23 -17.04 10.26 10.68
N LEU A 24 -17.00 9.15 11.42
CA LEU A 24 -15.79 8.61 12.06
C LEU A 24 -14.78 8.13 11.02
N GLY A 25 -15.22 7.38 10.00
CA GLY A 25 -14.39 6.99 8.87
C GLY A 25 -13.80 8.22 8.16
N ARG A 26 -14.62 9.24 7.87
CA ARG A 26 -14.17 10.47 7.22
C ARG A 26 -13.22 11.30 8.09
N ARG A 27 -13.41 11.33 9.42
CA ARG A 27 -12.48 11.99 10.36
C ARG A 27 -11.12 11.30 10.38
N ARG A 28 -11.08 9.96 10.39
CA ARG A 28 -9.84 9.18 10.31
C ARG A 28 -9.09 9.46 9.00
N SER A 29 -9.78 9.47 7.87
CA SER A 29 -9.18 9.83 6.56
C SER A 29 -8.67 11.27 6.51
N ARG A 30 -9.31 12.21 7.22
CA ARG A 30 -8.84 13.61 7.34
C ARG A 30 -7.58 13.75 8.18
N GLN A 31 -7.49 13.05 9.32
CA GLN A 31 -6.28 13.05 10.15
C GLN A 31 -5.07 12.52 9.37
N LEU A 32 -5.28 11.49 8.55
CA LEU A 32 -4.24 10.94 7.69
C LEU A 32 -3.76 11.89 6.60
N ARG A 33 -4.63 12.76 6.06
CA ARG A 33 -4.19 13.85 5.17
C ARG A 33 -3.27 14.85 5.88
N LEU A 34 -3.50 15.13 7.16
CA LEU A 34 -2.67 16.06 7.94
C LEU A 34 -1.31 15.46 8.30
N ASP A 35 -1.28 14.17 8.65
CA ASP A 35 -0.03 13.42 8.86
C ASP A 35 0.81 13.38 7.57
N GLU A 36 0.16 13.16 6.41
CA GLU A 36 0.80 13.18 5.10
C GLU A 36 1.41 14.55 4.77
N ILE A 37 0.74 15.66 5.13
CA ILE A 37 1.29 17.02 4.96
C ILE A 37 2.53 17.23 5.83
N THR A 38 2.51 16.75 7.08
CA THR A 38 3.63 16.89 8.03
C THR A 38 4.84 16.07 7.59
N PHE A 39 4.63 14.85 7.10
CA PHE A 39 5.69 13.95 6.66
C PHE A 39 6.28 14.35 5.30
N ALA A 40 5.47 14.85 4.36
CA ALA A 40 5.95 15.35 3.06
C ALA A 40 7.02 16.46 3.16
N ARG A 41 7.15 17.13 4.33
CA ARG A 41 8.15 18.18 4.56
C ARG A 41 9.53 17.62 4.90
N SER A 42 9.65 16.40 5.44
CA SER A 42 10.94 15.78 5.82
C SER A 42 11.61 15.00 4.67
N VAL A 43 10.83 14.55 3.68
CA VAL A 43 11.29 13.65 2.59
C VAL A 43 12.18 14.32 1.54
N ARG A 44 12.14 15.66 1.40
CA ARG A 44 12.91 16.40 0.37
C ARG A 44 14.43 16.19 0.39
N GLN A 45 14.99 15.49 1.38
CA GLN A 45 16.43 15.28 1.55
C GLN A 45 16.95 13.89 1.17
N ARG A 46 16.14 12.98 0.61
CA ARG A 46 16.59 11.62 0.26
C ARG A 46 16.33 11.28 -1.20
N TRP A 47 17.13 11.86 -2.09
CA TRP A 47 17.32 11.32 -3.44
C TRP A 47 18.65 10.58 -3.43
N SER A 48 18.59 9.26 -3.28
CA SER A 48 19.76 8.40 -3.46
C SER A 48 19.40 7.27 -4.43
N PRO A 49 20.23 7.01 -5.46
CA PRO A 49 19.94 6.02 -6.48
C PRO A 49 20.38 4.64 -5.99
N SER A 50 19.50 3.94 -5.29
CA SER A 50 19.62 2.48 -5.10
C SER A 50 18.41 1.78 -5.71
N ILE A 51 18.22 1.99 -7.03
CA ILE A 51 17.08 1.45 -7.79
C ILE A 51 17.05 -0.09 -7.73
N PHE A 52 18.21 -0.72 -7.53
CA PHE A 52 18.45 -2.17 -7.63
C PHE A 52 18.21 -2.98 -6.36
N SER A 53 18.00 -2.36 -5.20
CA SER A 53 17.84 -3.06 -3.91
C SER A 53 16.46 -2.86 -3.28
N ARG A 54 15.51 -2.30 -4.03
CA ARG A 54 14.12 -2.18 -3.60
C ARG A 54 13.30 -3.36 -4.11
N PRO A 55 12.44 -3.94 -3.27
CA PRO A 55 11.57 -5.03 -3.71
C PRO A 55 10.60 -4.55 -4.79
N ARG A 56 10.19 -5.47 -5.66
CA ARG A 56 9.20 -5.19 -6.72
C ARG A 56 7.83 -4.84 -6.15
N THR A 57 7.40 -5.55 -5.11
CA THR A 57 6.10 -5.35 -4.47
C THR A 57 6.28 -5.31 -2.96
N TRP A 58 5.67 -4.33 -2.30
CA TRP A 58 5.63 -4.30 -0.84
C TRP A 58 4.33 -3.70 -0.32
N LEU A 59 4.00 -4.07 0.90
CA LEU A 59 2.97 -3.46 1.73
C LEU A 59 3.63 -2.66 2.84
N ALA A 60 3.05 -1.52 3.19
CA ALA A 60 3.33 -0.80 4.43
C ALA A 60 2.07 -0.80 5.30
N VAL A 61 2.19 -1.33 6.51
CA VAL A 61 1.11 -1.51 7.47
C VAL A 61 1.34 -0.60 8.67
N ARG A 62 0.34 0.19 9.06
CA ARG A 62 0.46 1.08 10.22
C ARG A 62 0.40 0.26 11.51
N SER A 63 1.56 -0.17 12.00
CA SER A 63 1.68 -0.93 13.25
C SER A 63 3.04 -0.71 13.90
N ARG A 64 3.12 -0.95 15.21
CA ARG A 64 4.37 -1.03 15.97
C ARG A 64 4.76 -2.47 16.32
N ASN A 65 3.87 -3.43 16.07
CA ASN A 65 4.07 -4.84 16.39
C ASN A 65 4.16 -5.66 15.10
N PRO A 66 5.37 -6.04 14.64
CA PRO A 66 5.55 -6.79 13.40
C PRO A 66 5.07 -8.24 13.50
N GLU A 67 5.12 -8.86 14.68
CA GLU A 67 4.63 -10.22 14.87
C GLU A 67 3.10 -10.27 14.69
N ASP A 68 2.39 -9.29 15.26
CA ASP A 68 0.94 -9.16 15.10
C ASP A 68 0.54 -8.93 13.64
N VAL A 69 1.33 -8.13 12.89
CA VAL A 69 1.14 -7.99 11.44
C VAL A 69 1.30 -9.34 10.74
N ALA A 70 2.37 -10.07 11.04
CA ALA A 70 2.64 -11.37 10.44
C ALA A 70 1.51 -12.38 10.70
N ARG A 71 1.04 -12.47 11.95
CA ARG A 71 -0.07 -13.35 12.36
C ARG A 71 -1.40 -12.93 11.72
N SER A 72 -1.71 -11.64 11.71
CA SER A 72 -2.95 -11.10 11.13
C SER A 72 -3.01 -11.25 9.60
N MET A 73 -1.85 -11.23 8.92
CA MET A 73 -1.74 -11.60 7.51
C MET A 73 -2.00 -13.09 7.26
N GLY A 74 -2.01 -13.92 8.31
CA GLY A 74 -2.19 -15.37 8.21
C GLY A 74 -0.91 -16.09 7.77
N LEU A 75 0.26 -15.56 8.13
CA LEU A 75 1.53 -16.22 7.84
C LEU A 75 1.72 -17.43 8.77
N GLY A 76 1.96 -18.60 8.17
CA GLY A 76 2.40 -19.81 8.85
C GLY A 76 3.92 -19.90 8.93
N GLU A 77 4.42 -20.85 9.73
CA GLU A 77 5.85 -21.13 9.88
C GLU A 77 6.67 -19.85 10.19
N LEU A 78 6.20 -19.08 11.17
CA LEU A 78 6.86 -17.82 11.55
C LEU A 78 8.20 -18.09 12.24
N HIS A 79 9.27 -17.54 11.66
CA HIS A 79 10.61 -17.58 12.22
C HIS A 79 11.20 -16.17 12.27
N PRO A 80 11.87 -15.78 13.36
CA PRO A 80 12.61 -14.52 13.41
C PRO A 80 13.82 -14.58 12.47
N CYS A 81 14.14 -13.47 11.82
CA CYS A 81 15.29 -13.35 10.92
C CYS A 81 15.89 -11.94 10.99
N ALA A 82 17.17 -11.79 10.62
CA ALA A 82 17.74 -10.47 10.41
C ALA A 82 17.22 -9.85 9.11
N CYS A 83 17.03 -8.52 9.07
CA CYS A 83 16.63 -7.82 7.85
C CYS A 83 17.59 -8.07 6.69
N ALA A 84 18.90 -8.14 6.96
CA ALA A 84 19.91 -8.35 5.92
C ALA A 84 19.74 -9.69 5.20
N GLU A 85 19.50 -10.76 5.95
CA GLU A 85 19.27 -12.11 5.43
C GLU A 85 17.96 -12.15 4.63
N ALA A 86 16.88 -11.61 5.20
CA ALA A 86 15.58 -11.68 4.58
C ALA A 86 15.45 -10.82 3.32
N MET A 87 16.15 -9.69 3.22
CA MET A 87 16.14 -8.87 2.00
C MET A 87 16.94 -9.51 0.86
N ALA A 88 18.00 -10.27 1.18
CA ALA A 88 18.73 -11.06 0.19
C ALA A 88 17.92 -12.28 -0.27
N ASP A 89 17.22 -12.94 0.66
CA ASP A 89 16.47 -14.16 0.39
C ASP A 89 15.05 -13.92 -0.16
N ALA A 90 14.41 -12.79 0.11
CA ALA A 90 13.01 -12.54 -0.29
C ALA A 90 12.79 -12.50 -1.81
N ASP A 91 13.84 -12.17 -2.58
CA ASP A 91 13.81 -12.27 -4.05
C ASP A 91 14.15 -13.70 -4.54
N ALA A 92 14.83 -14.50 -3.74
CA ALA A 92 15.29 -15.85 -4.07
C ALA A 92 14.29 -16.96 -3.68
N ASP A 93 13.68 -16.90 -2.48
CA ASP A 93 12.65 -17.82 -2.02
C ASP A 93 11.25 -17.28 -2.37
N ALA A 94 10.70 -17.77 -3.48
CA ALA A 94 9.40 -17.35 -3.99
C ALA A 94 8.22 -17.69 -3.07
N GLU A 95 8.41 -18.53 -2.04
CA GLU A 95 7.31 -18.97 -1.17
C GLU A 95 7.22 -18.21 0.16
N ARG A 96 8.13 -17.27 0.44
CA ARG A 96 8.18 -16.59 1.74
C ARG A 96 7.90 -15.09 1.63
N LEU A 97 7.26 -14.57 2.67
CA LEU A 97 7.13 -13.13 2.93
C LEU A 97 8.01 -12.75 4.11
N PHE A 98 8.69 -11.63 3.97
CA PHE A 98 9.41 -10.96 5.04
C PHE A 98 8.56 -9.83 5.63
N VAL A 99 8.49 -9.76 6.95
CA VAL A 99 7.84 -8.73 7.74
C VAL A 99 8.90 -7.99 8.54
N SER A 100 9.11 -6.72 8.22
CA SER A 100 10.18 -5.92 8.79
C SER A 100 9.93 -5.55 10.26
N PRO A 101 10.98 -5.19 11.02
CA PRO A 101 10.81 -4.42 12.23
C PRO A 101 10.05 -3.11 11.95
N SER A 102 9.36 -2.58 12.96
CA SER A 102 8.64 -1.30 12.84
C SER A 102 9.60 -0.12 12.67
N VAL A 103 9.35 0.71 11.68
CA VAL A 103 10.04 1.98 11.38
C VAL A 103 9.02 3.11 11.40
N ASN A 104 9.18 4.10 12.29
CA ASN A 104 8.26 5.24 12.41
C ASN A 104 6.77 4.86 12.56
N GLY A 105 6.49 3.71 13.17
CA GLY A 105 5.15 3.16 13.34
C GLY A 105 4.57 2.49 12.09
N TRP A 106 5.43 2.06 11.18
CA TRP A 106 5.09 1.28 9.98
C TRP A 106 5.89 -0.01 9.96
N VAL A 107 5.23 -1.10 9.59
CA VAL A 107 5.82 -2.40 9.31
C VAL A 107 5.74 -2.63 7.81
N VAL A 108 6.85 -2.99 7.19
CA VAL A 108 6.91 -3.27 5.74
C VAL A 108 6.85 -4.78 5.55
N VAL A 109 6.02 -5.23 4.61
CA VAL A 109 5.94 -6.62 4.20
C VAL A 109 6.32 -6.74 2.74
N THR A 110 7.22 -7.64 2.41
CA THR A 110 7.75 -7.82 1.05
C THR A 110 7.94 -9.30 0.74
N GLY A 111 7.87 -9.65 -0.54
CA GLY A 111 8.09 -10.99 -1.06
C GLY A 111 7.20 -11.29 -2.26
N ARG A 112 7.54 -12.34 -3.00
CA ARG A 112 6.93 -12.67 -4.30
C ARG A 112 5.48 -13.16 -4.22
N GLN A 113 5.01 -13.58 -3.04
CA GLN A 113 3.62 -14.00 -2.85
C GLN A 113 2.62 -12.84 -2.74
N LEU A 114 3.10 -11.59 -2.66
CA LEU A 114 2.20 -10.44 -2.74
C LEU A 114 1.64 -10.32 -4.16
N PRO A 115 0.32 -10.10 -4.34
CA PRO A 115 -0.27 -10.05 -5.67
C PRO A 115 0.29 -8.87 -6.47
N GLY A 116 0.61 -9.13 -7.74
CA GLY A 116 0.92 -8.08 -8.72
C GLY A 116 -0.36 -7.56 -9.39
N PRO A 117 -0.41 -6.28 -9.80
CA PRO A 117 -1.59 -5.72 -10.46
C PRO A 117 -1.80 -6.25 -11.88
N GLY A 118 -0.76 -6.81 -12.52
CA GLY A 118 -0.80 -7.27 -13.91
C GLY A 118 -1.30 -8.70 -14.11
N GLU A 119 -1.52 -9.46 -13.04
CA GLU A 119 -2.07 -10.82 -13.13
C GLU A 119 -3.60 -10.79 -13.03
N ASP A 120 -4.12 -10.25 -11.94
CA ASP A 120 -5.56 -10.09 -11.68
C ASP A 120 -5.76 -8.92 -10.72
N ILE A 121 -6.27 -7.80 -11.25
CA ILE A 121 -6.49 -6.58 -10.48
C ILE A 121 -7.59 -6.75 -9.41
N ASP A 122 -8.59 -7.60 -9.67
CA ASP A 122 -9.65 -7.88 -8.71
C ASP A 122 -9.12 -8.75 -7.56
N ALA A 123 -8.28 -9.74 -7.85
CA ALA A 123 -7.61 -10.53 -6.82
C ALA A 123 -6.70 -9.64 -5.96
N CYS A 124 -5.95 -8.71 -6.58
CA CYS A 124 -5.16 -7.71 -5.88
C CYS A 124 -6.03 -6.84 -4.96
N TYR A 125 -7.13 -6.29 -5.49
CA TYR A 125 -8.10 -5.51 -4.69
C TYR A 125 -8.65 -6.31 -3.50
N ARG A 126 -9.13 -7.55 -3.73
CA ARG A 126 -9.69 -8.41 -2.67
C ARG A 126 -8.67 -8.70 -1.59
N PHE A 127 -7.42 -8.99 -1.98
CA PHE A 127 -6.32 -9.20 -1.06
C PHE A 127 -6.08 -7.94 -0.21
N LEU A 128 -5.94 -6.77 -0.84
CA LEU A 128 -5.71 -5.51 -0.12
C LEU A 128 -6.87 -5.13 0.81
N ALA A 129 -8.11 -5.34 0.37
CA ALA A 129 -9.29 -5.08 1.19
C ALA A 129 -9.33 -6.02 2.42
N ASN A 130 -9.00 -7.31 2.25
CA ASN A 130 -8.90 -8.25 3.35
C ASN A 130 -7.77 -7.86 4.32
N MET A 131 -6.59 -7.52 3.81
CA MET A 131 -5.47 -7.06 4.66
C MET A 131 -5.84 -5.79 5.42
N SER A 132 -6.50 -4.82 4.78
CA SER A 132 -6.96 -3.60 5.45
C SER A 132 -8.06 -3.83 6.49
N GLU A 133 -8.90 -4.86 6.32
CA GLU A 133 -9.86 -5.27 7.36
C GLU A 133 -9.15 -5.72 8.64
N ARG A 134 -8.13 -6.56 8.49
CA ARG A 134 -7.43 -7.19 9.62
C ARG A 134 -6.42 -6.25 10.27
N LEU A 135 -5.75 -5.42 9.46
CA LEU A 135 -4.61 -4.59 9.87
C LEU A 135 -4.97 -3.09 9.96
N GLY A 136 -6.18 -2.70 9.57
CA GLY A 136 -6.63 -1.33 9.53
C GLY A 136 -6.05 -0.55 8.34
N HIS A 137 -4.91 0.11 8.53
CA HIS A 137 -4.32 1.00 7.52
C HIS A 137 -3.18 0.31 6.76
N VAL A 138 -3.43 0.05 5.48
CA VAL A 138 -2.53 -0.63 4.56
C VAL A 138 -2.25 0.25 3.36
N GLN A 139 -0.98 0.35 3.00
CA GLN A 139 -0.51 0.95 1.76
C GLN A 139 0.21 -0.11 0.94
N TYR A 140 -0.01 -0.10 -0.36
CA TYR A 140 0.53 -1.05 -1.31
C TYR A 140 1.30 -0.30 -2.36
N PHE A 141 2.42 -0.88 -2.79
CA PHE A 141 3.27 -0.34 -3.84
C PHE A 141 3.80 -1.48 -4.69
N HIS A 142 3.78 -1.28 -6.00
CA HIS A 142 4.30 -2.21 -6.98
C HIS A 142 5.07 -1.45 -8.06
N ARG A 143 6.25 -1.96 -8.41
CA ARG A 143 7.06 -1.47 -9.52
C ARG A 143 7.70 -2.61 -10.30
N ASN A 144 7.65 -2.48 -11.61
CA ASN A 144 8.39 -3.33 -12.53
C ASN A 144 8.99 -2.46 -13.65
N PRO A 145 10.24 -1.97 -13.48
CA PRO A 145 10.90 -1.11 -14.47
C PRO A 145 11.03 -1.74 -15.86
N ALA A 146 11.16 -3.06 -15.96
CA ALA A 146 11.31 -3.75 -17.23
C ALA A 146 10.06 -3.67 -18.13
N LEU A 147 8.87 -3.60 -17.52
CA LEU A 147 7.59 -3.52 -18.24
C LEU A 147 6.90 -2.16 -18.06
N GLY A 148 7.47 -1.26 -17.27
CA GLY A 148 6.80 -0.02 -16.86
C GLY A 148 5.57 -0.23 -15.95
N HIS A 149 5.26 -1.46 -15.51
CA HIS A 149 4.11 -1.70 -14.65
C HIS A 149 4.34 -1.07 -13.28
N HIS A 150 3.33 -0.36 -12.78
CA HIS A 150 3.41 0.25 -11.47
C HIS A 150 2.03 0.41 -10.87
N ALA A 151 1.96 0.34 -9.54
CA ALA A 151 0.73 0.61 -8.82
C ALA A 151 1.03 1.14 -7.43
N TRP A 152 0.09 1.91 -6.89
CA TRP A 152 0.03 2.28 -5.50
C TRP A 152 -1.41 2.32 -5.02
N ALA A 153 -1.66 1.85 -3.80
CA ALA A 153 -2.97 1.91 -3.19
C ALA A 153 -2.87 2.20 -1.70
N LYS A 154 -3.89 2.86 -1.17
CA LYS A 154 -4.03 3.23 0.24
C LYS A 154 -5.44 2.88 0.69
N LEU A 155 -5.51 1.93 1.62
CA LEU A 155 -6.76 1.41 2.17
C LEU A 155 -6.78 1.61 3.69
N ILE A 156 -7.94 1.99 4.21
CA ILE A 156 -8.17 2.16 5.65
C ILE A 156 -9.50 1.49 5.97
N ASP A 157 -9.47 0.51 6.86
CA ASP A 157 -10.66 -0.25 7.28
C ASP A 157 -11.49 -0.73 6.07
N ARG A 158 -10.82 -1.36 5.09
CA ARG A 158 -11.36 -1.84 3.79
C ARG A 158 -11.74 -0.75 2.78
N GLN A 159 -11.73 0.52 3.15
CA GLN A 159 -12.08 1.61 2.23
C GLN A 159 -10.86 2.06 1.44
N VAL A 160 -10.98 2.01 0.11
CA VAL A 160 -9.97 2.55 -0.80
C VAL A 160 -10.03 4.07 -0.72
N THR A 161 -8.99 4.67 -0.16
CA THR A 161 -8.85 6.13 -0.08
C THR A 161 -8.24 6.69 -1.35
N ARG A 162 -7.27 5.97 -1.91
CA ARG A 162 -6.62 6.25 -3.19
C ARG A 162 -6.05 4.95 -3.75
N ALA A 163 -6.24 4.68 -5.04
CA ALA A 163 -5.55 3.60 -5.73
C ALA A 163 -5.31 3.98 -7.19
N TYR A 164 -4.17 3.57 -7.71
CA TYR A 164 -3.83 3.66 -9.12
C TYR A 164 -2.98 2.45 -9.52
N ALA A 165 -3.26 1.86 -10.68
CA ALA A 165 -2.49 0.78 -11.28
C ALA A 165 -2.40 0.94 -12.79
N TRP A 166 -1.18 0.78 -13.29
CA TRP A 166 -0.83 0.81 -14.70
C TRP A 166 -0.10 -0.48 -15.09
N THR A 167 -0.64 -1.19 -16.07
CA THR A 167 -0.10 -2.47 -16.57
C THR A 167 -0.13 -2.52 -18.10
N GLY A 168 0.31 -1.42 -18.73
CA GLY A 168 0.14 -1.17 -20.17
C GLY A 168 -1.08 -0.29 -20.47
N GLU A 169 -2.07 -0.34 -19.59
CA GLU A 169 -3.22 0.55 -19.52
C GLU A 169 -3.60 0.81 -18.06
N THR A 170 -4.48 1.78 -17.81
CA THR A 170 -5.04 2.04 -16.48
C THR A 170 -6.01 0.93 -16.10
N THR A 171 -5.60 0.01 -15.22
CA THR A 171 -6.42 -1.10 -14.74
C THR A 171 -7.15 -0.79 -13.44
N TRP A 172 -6.64 0.16 -12.65
CA TRP A 172 -7.30 0.64 -11.44
C TRP A 172 -7.04 2.13 -11.25
N SER A 173 -8.08 2.94 -11.09
CA SER A 173 -7.99 4.32 -10.68
C SER A 173 -9.19 4.66 -9.80
N GLN A 174 -8.93 4.92 -8.53
CA GLN A 174 -9.96 5.21 -7.54
C GLN A 174 -9.50 6.26 -6.54
N GLY A 175 -10.41 7.14 -6.13
CA GLY A 175 -10.10 8.23 -5.20
C GLY A 175 -9.41 9.42 -5.88
N LYS A 176 -9.44 10.57 -5.21
CA LYS A 176 -8.86 11.81 -5.73
C LYS A 176 -7.32 11.78 -5.61
N PRO A 177 -6.58 12.32 -6.59
CA PRO A 177 -5.14 12.53 -6.46
C PRO A 177 -4.79 13.18 -5.11
N THR A 178 -3.71 12.70 -4.52
CA THR A 178 -3.19 13.13 -3.24
C THR A 178 -2.14 14.22 -3.42
N LEU A 179 -1.94 15.03 -2.39
CA LEU A 179 -0.88 16.05 -2.39
C LEU A 179 0.51 15.41 -2.54
N ALA A 180 0.71 14.18 -2.07
CA ALA A 180 1.96 13.45 -2.28
C ALA A 180 2.19 13.13 -3.75
N GLU A 181 1.16 12.66 -4.48
CA GLU A 181 1.23 12.42 -5.93
C GLU A 181 1.57 13.72 -6.68
N GLU A 182 0.90 14.82 -6.35
CA GLU A 182 1.19 16.14 -6.94
C GLU A 182 2.64 16.58 -6.67
N LYS A 183 3.10 16.49 -5.42
CA LYS A 183 4.46 16.91 -5.02
C LYS A 183 5.56 16.05 -5.63
N THR A 184 5.29 14.77 -5.86
CA THR A 184 6.23 13.86 -6.51
C THR A 184 6.12 13.93 -8.03
N GLY A 185 5.11 14.62 -8.56
CA GLY A 185 4.85 14.71 -9.99
C GLY A 185 4.38 13.39 -10.58
N MET A 186 3.69 12.54 -9.80
CA MET A 186 3.07 11.33 -10.32
C MET A 186 1.95 11.71 -11.29
N ARG A 187 1.87 10.98 -12.39
CA ARG A 187 0.88 11.20 -13.45
C ARG A 187 0.00 9.95 -13.55
N CYS A 188 -1.31 10.14 -13.55
CA CYS A 188 -2.27 9.05 -13.74
C CYS A 188 -2.96 9.26 -15.07
N PHE A 189 -2.97 8.24 -15.92
CA PHE A 189 -3.74 8.25 -17.14
C PHE A 189 -5.19 7.87 -16.85
N ASP A 190 -6.11 8.42 -17.62
CA ASP A 190 -7.52 8.05 -17.49
C ASP A 190 -7.77 6.66 -18.09
N TYR A 191 -8.93 6.09 -17.77
CA TYR A 191 -9.35 4.83 -18.37
C TYR A 191 -9.58 5.00 -19.86
N LEU A 192 -9.09 4.03 -20.65
CA LEU A 192 -9.25 4.02 -22.11
C LEU A 192 -8.65 5.25 -22.81
N GLU A 193 -7.68 5.92 -22.18
CA GLU A 193 -6.92 6.98 -22.82
C GLU A 193 -6.01 6.33 -23.88
N ASP A 194 -6.57 6.15 -25.08
CA ASP A 194 -5.82 5.77 -26.27
C ASP A 194 -4.77 6.86 -26.51
N GLY A 195 -3.50 6.45 -26.60
CA GLY A 195 -2.38 7.36 -26.79
C GLY A 195 -2.38 7.98 -28.18
N GLU A 196 -3.38 8.82 -28.49
CA GLU A 196 -3.47 9.56 -29.76
C GLU A 196 -2.39 10.64 -29.86
N ASP A 197 -1.82 11.09 -28.73
CA ASP A 197 -0.68 12.02 -28.69
C ASP A 197 0.55 11.39 -28.00
N GLY A 198 1.38 10.72 -28.80
CA GLY A 198 2.80 10.50 -28.48
C GLY A 198 3.11 9.38 -27.50
N SER A 199 3.15 8.14 -28.01
CA SER A 199 3.70 6.94 -27.32
C SER A 199 5.05 7.20 -26.63
N TYR A 200 5.83 8.17 -27.13
CA TYR A 200 7.07 8.61 -26.51
C TYR A 200 6.89 9.31 -25.15
N GLN A 201 6.00 10.30 -25.06
CA GLN A 201 5.78 11.03 -23.81
C GLN A 201 5.10 10.15 -22.76
N GLN A 202 4.29 9.19 -23.21
CA GLN A 202 3.66 8.20 -22.35
C GLN A 202 4.71 7.29 -21.71
N TRP A 203 5.68 6.75 -22.45
CA TRP A 203 6.73 5.92 -21.84
C TRP A 203 7.61 6.71 -20.87
N GLU A 204 7.94 7.98 -21.18
CA GLU A 204 8.72 8.83 -20.27
C GLU A 204 7.98 9.01 -18.95
N THR A 205 6.67 9.25 -19.03
CA THR A 205 5.80 9.42 -17.86
C THR A 205 5.70 8.12 -17.05
N VAL A 206 5.52 6.98 -17.73
CA VAL A 206 5.48 5.65 -17.09
C VAL A 206 6.80 5.34 -16.39
N GLY A 207 7.93 5.57 -17.04
CA GLY A 207 9.26 5.41 -16.45
C GLY A 207 9.46 6.33 -15.23
N ALA A 208 9.07 7.60 -15.36
CA ALA A 208 9.14 8.56 -14.27
C ALA A 208 8.29 8.12 -13.06
N ASN A 209 7.07 7.60 -13.26
CA ASN A 209 6.25 7.07 -12.18
C ASN A 209 6.94 5.89 -11.46
N VAL A 210 7.52 4.96 -12.22
CA VAL A 210 8.25 3.80 -11.66
C VAL A 210 9.43 4.24 -10.79
N ASP A 211 10.13 5.29 -11.20
CA ASP A 211 11.29 5.84 -10.48
C ASP A 211 10.89 6.70 -9.28
N ARG A 212 9.75 7.38 -9.35
CA ARG A 212 9.23 8.25 -8.28
C ARG A 212 8.44 7.48 -7.22
N LEU A 213 8.02 6.24 -7.51
CA LEU A 213 7.23 5.42 -6.60
C LEU A 213 7.85 5.26 -5.19
N PRO A 214 9.18 5.04 -5.03
CA PRO A 214 9.79 4.97 -3.70
C PRO A 214 9.70 6.31 -2.94
N VAL A 215 9.78 7.44 -3.65
CA VAL A 215 9.61 8.77 -3.06
C VAL A 215 8.16 8.95 -2.61
N LEU A 216 7.17 8.56 -3.43
CA LEU A 216 5.77 8.55 -3.03
C LEU A 216 5.55 7.70 -1.76
N ALA A 217 6.09 6.49 -1.74
CA ALA A 217 6.00 5.59 -0.60
C ALA A 217 6.65 6.17 0.64
N SER A 218 7.78 6.85 0.52
CA SER A 218 8.37 7.55 1.64
C SER A 218 7.40 8.61 2.17
N ILE A 219 6.75 9.44 1.34
CA ILE A 219 5.79 10.46 1.80
C ILE A 219 4.59 9.85 2.52
N TRP A 220 4.06 8.73 2.01
CA TRP A 220 2.89 8.08 2.59
C TRP A 220 3.18 7.24 3.83
N SER A 221 4.35 6.59 3.89
CA SER A 221 4.78 5.70 4.96
C SER A 221 6.29 5.51 5.03
N VAL A 222 6.83 4.51 4.32
CA VAL A 222 8.22 4.05 4.39
C VAL A 222 8.68 3.55 3.02
N ASP A 223 9.87 4.00 2.60
CA ASP A 223 10.63 3.42 1.50
C ASP A 223 11.47 2.24 2.03
N PRO A 224 11.36 1.01 1.46
CA PRO A 224 12.13 -0.16 1.86
C PRO A 224 13.66 0.05 1.88
N VAL A 225 14.18 1.07 1.19
CA VAL A 225 15.61 1.44 1.26
C VAL A 225 16.11 1.67 2.70
N VAL A 226 15.22 2.00 3.63
CA VAL A 226 15.58 2.17 5.05
C VAL A 226 16.19 0.91 5.68
N PHE A 227 15.89 -0.28 5.16
CA PHE A 227 16.44 -1.54 5.66
C PHE A 227 17.88 -1.79 5.17
N GLU A 228 18.39 -0.96 4.26
CA GLU A 228 19.81 -0.94 3.89
C GLU A 228 20.68 -0.17 4.92
N ASP A 229 20.07 0.52 5.88
CA ASP A 229 20.83 1.15 6.96
C ASP A 229 21.44 0.06 7.86
N PRO A 230 22.77 0.09 8.15
CA PRO A 230 23.39 -0.85 9.08
C PRO A 230 22.66 -1.00 10.42
N ALA A 231 22.10 0.09 10.95
CA ALA A 231 21.34 0.08 12.19
C ALA A 231 20.00 -0.67 12.08
N MET A 232 19.45 -0.80 10.87
CA MET A 232 18.21 -1.53 10.59
C MET A 232 18.46 -2.98 10.17
N ARG A 233 19.59 -3.26 9.51
CA ARG A 233 19.96 -4.60 9.03
C ARG A 233 19.98 -5.67 10.13
N MET A 234 20.40 -5.29 11.33
CA MET A 234 20.52 -6.18 12.48
C MET A 234 19.24 -6.31 13.32
N LYS A 235 18.21 -5.51 13.03
CA LYS A 235 16.96 -5.60 13.78
C LYS A 235 16.17 -6.85 13.38
N PRO A 236 15.54 -7.54 14.34
CA PRO A 236 14.77 -8.73 14.06
C PRO A 236 13.47 -8.39 13.31
N GLY A 237 13.25 -9.04 12.19
CA GLY A 237 11.95 -9.16 11.52
C GLY A 237 11.43 -10.59 11.61
N TRP A 238 10.40 -10.88 10.84
CA TRP A 238 9.78 -12.21 10.75
C TRP A 238 9.73 -12.67 9.31
N VAL A 239 9.94 -13.96 9.09
CA VAL A 239 9.68 -14.63 7.81
C VAL A 239 8.60 -15.68 8.03
N GLY A 240 7.68 -15.77 7.08
CA GLY A 240 6.65 -16.80 7.08
C GLY A 240 6.06 -17.00 5.69
N ARG A 241 5.22 -18.02 5.54
CA ARG A 241 4.55 -18.35 4.28
C ARG A 241 3.07 -18.00 4.38
N LEU A 242 2.48 -17.42 3.33
CA LEU A 242 1.02 -17.32 3.29
C LEU A 242 0.43 -18.72 3.23
N ALA A 243 -0.56 -19.00 4.07
CA ALA A 243 -1.31 -20.23 3.97
C ALA A 243 -1.92 -20.33 2.56
N LYS A 244 -1.61 -21.40 1.82
CA LYS A 244 -2.25 -21.67 0.53
C LYS A 244 -3.75 -21.81 0.81
N CYS A 245 -4.54 -20.87 0.30
CA CYS A 245 -5.99 -21.03 0.32
C CYS A 245 -6.27 -22.18 -0.64
N HIS A 246 -6.59 -23.37 -0.10
CA HIS A 246 -7.11 -24.46 -0.92
C HIS A 246 -8.38 -23.95 -1.57
N ARG A 247 -8.27 -23.68 -2.88
CA ARG A 247 -9.37 -23.20 -3.72
C ARG A 247 -10.25 -24.38 -4.09
#